data_AF-A0AA41JHC5-F1
#
_entry.id   AF-A0AA41JHC5-F1
#
_cell.length_a   1.000
_cell.length_b   1.000
_cell.length_c   1.000
_cell.angle_alpha   90.00
_cell.angle_beta   90.00
_cell.angle_gamma   90.00
#
_symmetry.space_group_name_H-M   'P 1'
#
loop_
_entity.id
_entity.type
_entity.pdbx_description
1 polymer ?
#
loop_
_entity_poly.entity_id
_entity_poly.type
_entity_poly.pdbx_seq_one_letter_code
_entity_poly.pdbx_strand_id
1 'polypeptide(L)'
;MDTFNIVTPEVTVVEKSEFVQSLSDEYSNNIMLVYNGYAYSFTSIDGGNTESGDTVITLESDNNRIPSSDTHEAGVYELHTDSHCYTLHVYRRDILRSSREGNPTLVLYVRDHESYEYGFGEQMQASIDSRWTRHYE
;
A
#
# COMPACT_ATOMS: atom_id res chain seq x y z
N MET A 1 -25.15 9.02 27.92
CA MET A 1 -24.53 9.22 26.60
C MET A 1 -23.09 8.78 26.76
N ASP A 2 -22.74 7.63 26.20
CA ASP A 2 -21.36 7.14 26.22
C ASP A 2 -20.57 7.85 25.12
N THR A 3 -19.53 8.59 25.52
CA THR A 3 -18.58 9.23 24.61
C THR A 3 -17.58 8.19 24.12
N PHE A 4 -17.54 7.95 22.82
CA PHE A 4 -16.49 7.17 22.18
C PHE A 4 -15.28 8.07 21.93
N ASN A 5 -14.15 7.75 22.55
CA ASN A 5 -12.87 8.37 22.19
C ASN A 5 -12.37 7.73 20.90
N ILE A 6 -12.47 8.47 19.80
CA ILE A 6 -11.78 8.14 18.56
C ILE A 6 -10.36 8.67 18.71
N VAL A 7 -9.39 7.78 18.92
CA VAL A 7 -7.97 8.14 18.87
C VAL A 7 -7.61 8.26 17.38
N THR A 8 -7.40 9.49 16.93
CA THR A 8 -6.93 9.75 15.56
C THR A 8 -5.55 9.12 15.40
N PRO A 9 -5.28 8.34 14.33
CA PRO A 9 -3.97 7.75 14.13
C PRO A 9 -2.91 8.85 14.07
N GLU A 10 -1.77 8.60 14.74
CA GLU A 10 -0.61 9.45 14.62
C GLU A 10 -0.01 9.19 13.23
N VAL A 11 -0.24 10.13 12.31
CA VAL A 11 0.32 10.07 10.97
C VAL A 11 1.81 10.34 11.11
N THR A 12 2.61 9.30 10.99
CA THR A 12 4.06 9.46 10.90
C THR A 12 4.37 9.92 9.48
N VAL A 13 4.78 11.18 9.34
CA VAL A 13 5.34 11.66 8.08
C VAL A 13 6.75 11.09 7.98
N VAL A 14 6.91 10.00 7.25
CA VAL A 14 8.20 9.38 6.98
C VAL A 14 8.93 10.23 5.95
N GLU A 15 10.22 10.52 6.17
CA GLU A 15 11.00 11.22 5.15
C GLU A 15 11.12 10.35 3.89
N LYS A 16 11.08 10.97 2.71
CA LYS A 16 11.12 10.23 1.41
C LYS A 16 12.29 9.26 1.29
N SER A 17 13.43 9.58 1.90
CA SER A 17 14.62 8.69 1.94
C SER A 17 14.43 7.47 2.82
N GLU A 18 13.68 7.59 3.91
CA GLU A 18 13.38 6.49 4.83
C GLU A 18 12.30 5.56 4.23
N PHE A 19 11.33 6.11 3.50
CA PHE A 19 10.27 5.34 2.84
C PHE A 19 10.79 4.31 1.82
N VAL A 20 11.69 4.73 0.92
CA VAL A 20 12.30 3.82 -0.07
C VAL A 20 13.08 2.72 0.63
N GLN A 21 13.82 3.08 1.69
CA GLN A 21 14.57 2.11 2.48
C GLN A 21 13.63 1.11 3.18
N SER A 22 12.53 1.58 3.78
CA SER A 22 11.52 0.72 4.40
C SER A 22 10.92 -0.26 3.41
N LEU A 23 10.58 0.17 2.19
CA LEU A 23 10.06 -0.73 1.15
C LEU A 23 11.09 -1.77 0.69
N SER A 24 12.36 -1.40 0.57
CA SER A 24 13.44 -2.31 0.16
C SER A 24 13.82 -3.31 1.25
N ASP A 25 13.73 -2.91 2.52
CA ASP A 25 14.02 -3.78 3.67
C ASP A 25 12.84 -4.70 4.02
N GLU A 26 11.63 -4.34 3.57
CA GLU A 26 10.42 -5.11 3.81
C GLU A 26 10.32 -6.30 2.86
N TYR A 27 10.81 -7.45 3.32
CA TYR A 27 10.63 -8.74 2.65
C TYR A 27 9.19 -9.24 2.87
N SER A 28 8.23 -8.71 2.11
CA SER A 28 6.82 -9.07 2.27
C SER A 28 6.41 -10.23 1.35
N ASN A 29 5.72 -11.22 1.92
CA ASN A 29 5.06 -12.28 1.16
C ASN A 29 3.64 -11.90 0.72
N ASN A 30 3.14 -10.74 1.17
CA ASN A 30 1.77 -10.28 0.96
C ASN A 30 1.74 -8.82 0.52
N ILE A 31 1.99 -8.60 -0.77
CA ILE A 31 1.96 -7.28 -1.38
C ILE A 31 0.63 -7.12 -2.10
N MET A 32 -0.21 -6.21 -1.61
CA MET A 32 -1.52 -5.91 -2.19
C MET A 32 -1.63 -4.43 -2.50
N LEU A 33 -2.05 -4.09 -3.72
CA LEU A 33 -2.41 -2.73 -4.09
C LEU A 33 -3.93 -2.62 -4.21
N VAL A 34 -4.54 -1.69 -3.48
CA VAL A 34 -5.94 -1.33 -3.62
C VAL A 34 -6.06 -0.05 -4.43
N TYR A 35 -6.85 -0.11 -5.50
CA TYR A 35 -7.12 1.01 -6.38
C TYR A 35 -8.54 0.93 -6.93
N ASN A 36 -9.29 2.03 -6.88
CA ASN A 36 -10.68 2.12 -7.33
C ASN A 36 -11.59 0.99 -6.79
N GLY A 37 -11.35 0.57 -5.54
CA GLY A 37 -12.13 -0.49 -4.88
C GLY A 37 -11.77 -1.93 -5.29
N TYR A 38 -10.70 -2.12 -6.08
CA TYR A 38 -10.17 -3.43 -6.44
C TYR A 38 -8.81 -3.67 -5.81
N ALA A 39 -8.57 -4.90 -5.35
CA ALA A 39 -7.28 -5.34 -4.80
C ALA A 39 -6.50 -6.17 -5.83
N TYR A 40 -5.21 -5.88 -5.98
CA TYR A 40 -4.29 -6.51 -6.92
C TYR A 40 -3.07 -7.06 -6.19
N SER A 41 -2.76 -8.33 -6.41
CA SER A 41 -1.65 -9.04 -5.75
C SER A 41 -0.36 -8.91 -6.55
N PHE A 42 0.74 -8.66 -5.85
CA PHE A 42 2.07 -8.58 -6.41
C PHE A 42 3.02 -9.54 -5.69
N THR A 43 4.03 -10.02 -6.41
CA THR A 43 5.03 -10.97 -5.89
C THR A 43 6.31 -10.28 -5.48
N SER A 44 6.55 -9.06 -5.96
CA SER A 44 7.67 -8.25 -5.54
C SER A 44 7.30 -6.77 -5.53
N ILE A 45 7.99 -6.06 -4.63
CA ILE A 45 7.97 -4.62 -4.52
C ILE A 45 9.42 -4.14 -4.50
N ASP A 46 9.68 -3.05 -5.21
CA ASP A 46 10.95 -2.36 -5.17
C ASP A 46 10.72 -0.84 -5.16
N GLY A 47 11.62 -0.12 -4.52
CA GLY A 47 11.59 1.32 -4.35
C GLY A 47 12.82 1.97 -4.94
N GLY A 48 12.67 3.16 -5.50
CA GLY A 48 13.80 3.93 -6.02
C GLY A 48 13.51 5.41 -6.14
N ASN A 49 14.53 6.16 -6.52
CA ASN A 49 14.39 7.57 -6.89
C ASN A 49 14.82 7.75 -8.34
N THR A 50 14.07 8.54 -9.10
CA THR A 50 14.51 8.99 -10.43
C THR A 50 15.66 9.99 -10.31
N GLU A 51 16.38 10.23 -11.41
CA GLU A 51 17.38 11.30 -11.50
C GLU A 51 16.80 12.70 -11.20
N SER A 52 15.48 12.86 -11.34
CA SER A 52 14.75 14.10 -11.03
C SER A 52 14.37 14.23 -9.55
N GLY A 53 14.64 13.21 -8.73
CA GLY A 53 14.30 13.18 -7.30
C GLY A 53 12.90 12.69 -6.97
N ASP A 54 12.15 12.20 -7.95
CA ASP A 54 10.84 11.59 -7.72
C ASP A 54 10.97 10.17 -7.20
N THR A 55 10.14 9.82 -6.21
CA THR A 55 10.05 8.46 -5.69
C THR A 55 9.27 7.58 -6.67
N VAL A 56 9.82 6.39 -6.92
CA VAL A 56 9.25 5.38 -7.81
C VAL A 56 9.06 4.09 -7.04
N ILE A 57 7.89 3.50 -7.19
CA ILE A 57 7.59 2.16 -6.68
C ILE A 57 7.33 1.24 -7.86
N THR A 58 7.98 0.10 -7.86
CA THR A 58 7.87 -0.93 -8.89
C THR A 58 7.24 -2.17 -8.28
N LEU A 59 6.15 -2.66 -8.87
CA LEU A 59 5.41 -3.82 -8.40
C LEU A 59 5.33 -4.87 -9.50
N GLU A 60 5.78 -6.10 -9.26
CA GLU A 60 5.72 -7.20 -10.24
C GLU A 60 4.58 -8.16 -9.93
N SER A 61 3.83 -8.58 -10.96
CA SER A 61 2.73 -9.54 -10.83
C SER A 61 3.04 -10.83 -11.60
N ASP A 62 2.87 -11.98 -10.96
CA ASP A 62 3.09 -13.32 -11.54
C ASP A 62 1.93 -13.84 -12.40
N ASN A 63 0.75 -13.21 -12.31
CA ASN A 63 -0.50 -13.74 -12.87
C ASN A 63 -1.16 -12.79 -13.88
N ASN A 64 -0.41 -11.80 -14.36
CA ASN A 64 -0.86 -10.75 -15.27
C ASN A 64 -2.04 -9.89 -14.75
N ARG A 65 -2.35 -9.90 -13.45
CA ARG A 65 -3.45 -9.11 -12.88
C ARG A 65 -2.93 -7.80 -12.31
N ILE A 66 -2.76 -6.85 -13.20
CA ILE A 66 -2.50 -5.46 -12.86
C ILE A 66 -3.68 -4.57 -13.27
N PRO A 67 -3.84 -3.38 -12.67
CA PRO A 67 -4.81 -2.39 -13.14
C PRO A 67 -4.66 -2.14 -14.66
N SER A 68 -5.75 -2.05 -15.42
CA SER A 68 -5.68 -1.85 -16.88
C SER A 68 -5.07 -0.49 -17.25
N SER A 69 -4.43 -0.42 -18.42
CA SER A 69 -3.51 0.64 -18.83
C SER A 69 -4.15 1.83 -19.56
N ASP A 70 -5.44 2.10 -19.38
CA ASP A 70 -6.15 2.98 -20.32
C ASP A 70 -5.84 4.48 -20.13
N THR A 71 -5.06 4.83 -19.10
CA THR A 71 -4.72 6.21 -18.70
C THR A 71 -3.47 6.27 -17.82
N HIS A 72 -2.68 7.36 -17.95
CA HIS A 72 -1.72 7.82 -16.95
C HIS A 72 -2.47 8.32 -15.71
N GLU A 73 -3.13 7.41 -15.01
CA GLU A 73 -4.04 7.76 -13.92
C GLU A 73 -3.25 8.18 -12.68
N ALA A 74 -3.14 9.49 -12.51
CA ALA A 74 -2.87 10.08 -11.21
C ALA A 74 -4.02 9.74 -10.24
N GLY A 75 -3.70 9.53 -8.97
CA GLY A 75 -4.70 9.16 -7.99
C GLY A 75 -4.09 8.75 -6.66
N VAL A 76 -4.98 8.27 -5.79
CA VAL A 76 -4.61 7.70 -4.50
C VAL A 76 -4.63 6.18 -4.64
N TYR A 77 -3.53 5.57 -4.23
CA TYR A 77 -3.36 4.12 -4.19
C TYR A 77 -3.09 3.71 -2.76
N GLU A 78 -3.59 2.56 -2.35
CA GLU A 78 -3.31 2.02 -1.02
C GLU A 78 -2.46 0.75 -1.20
N LEU A 79 -1.25 0.77 -0.68
CA LEU A 79 -0.32 -0.33 -0.74
C LEU A 79 -0.24 -0.99 0.62
N HIS A 80 -0.52 -2.28 0.66
CA HIS A 80 -0.46 -3.09 1.86
C HIS A 80 0.69 -4.08 1.75
N THR A 81 1.47 -4.13 2.81
CA THR A 81 2.50 -5.12 3.07
C THR A 81 2.16 -5.88 4.36
N ASP A 82 2.99 -6.83 4.77
CA ASP A 82 2.75 -7.60 5.99
C ASP A 82 2.71 -6.73 7.25
N SER A 83 3.49 -5.64 7.29
CA SER A 83 3.62 -4.81 8.50
C SER A 83 3.05 -3.41 8.38
N HIS A 84 2.82 -2.91 7.15
CA HIS A 84 2.39 -1.55 6.92
C HIS A 84 1.29 -1.42 5.86
N CYS A 85 0.54 -0.34 5.97
CA CYS A 85 -0.29 0.21 4.91
C CYS A 85 0.27 1.58 4.54
N TYR A 86 0.40 1.84 3.24
CA TYR A 86 0.87 3.09 2.69
C TYR A 86 -0.22 3.69 1.79
N THR A 87 -0.61 4.92 2.08
CA THR A 87 -1.40 5.73 1.15
C THR A 87 -0.44 6.46 0.23
N LEU A 88 -0.54 6.23 -1.07
CA LEU A 88 0.37 6.75 -2.10
C LEU A 88 -0.35 7.76 -2.97
N HIS A 89 0.18 8.98 -3.02
CA HIS A 89 -0.28 10.02 -3.94
C HIS A 89 0.50 9.94 -5.24
N VAL A 90 -0.05 9.17 -6.17
CA VAL A 90 0.57 8.89 -7.47
C VAL A 90 0.19 9.97 -8.46
N TYR A 91 1.18 10.60 -9.09
CA TYR A 91 0.92 11.62 -10.12
C TYR A 91 1.04 11.06 -11.55
N ARG A 92 1.64 9.88 -11.70
CA ARG A 92 1.77 9.14 -12.95
C ARG A 92 1.94 7.66 -12.65
N ARG A 93 1.36 6.81 -13.49
CA ARG A 93 1.68 5.38 -13.55
C ARG A 93 2.09 4.97 -14.95
N ASP A 94 2.92 3.94 -15.03
CA ASP A 94 3.25 3.24 -16.27
C ASP A 94 3.17 1.73 -16.05
N ILE A 95 2.90 1.00 -17.14
CA ILE A 95 2.86 -0.47 -17.14
C ILE A 95 3.91 -0.96 -18.12
N LEU A 96 4.88 -1.70 -17.60
CA LEU A 96 5.96 -2.30 -18.37
C LEU A 96 5.77 -3.81 -18.40
N ARG A 97 6.09 -4.45 -19.52
CA ARG A 97 6.23 -5.91 -19.55
C ARG A 97 7.71 -6.22 -19.39
N SER A 98 8.09 -6.86 -18.28
CA SER A 98 9.48 -7.25 -18.05
C SER A 98 9.84 -8.47 -18.92
N SER A 99 10.99 -8.43 -19.58
CA SER A 99 11.48 -9.56 -20.37
C SER A 99 12.36 -10.49 -19.52
N ARG A 100 11.73 -11.51 -18.95
CA ARG A 100 12.34 -12.81 -18.62
C ARG A 100 11.30 -13.93 -18.62
N GLU A 101 10.08 -13.62 -18.21
CA GLU A 101 8.91 -14.52 -18.24
C GLU A 101 7.61 -13.86 -18.76
N GLY A 102 7.63 -12.55 -19.07
CA GLY A 102 6.47 -11.82 -19.59
C GLY A 102 5.53 -11.25 -18.52
N ASN A 103 5.96 -11.28 -17.25
CA ASN A 103 5.24 -10.71 -16.12
C ASN A 103 5.11 -9.18 -16.29
N PRO A 104 3.92 -8.60 -16.08
CA PRO A 104 3.74 -7.17 -16.06
C PRO A 104 4.23 -6.59 -14.75
N THR A 105 4.81 -5.42 -14.91
CA THR A 105 5.34 -4.59 -13.84
C THR A 105 4.57 -3.27 -13.86
N LEU A 106 4.01 -2.91 -12.71
CA LEU A 106 3.38 -1.62 -12.48
C LEU A 106 4.41 -0.67 -11.87
N VAL A 107 4.58 0.48 -12.49
CA VAL A 107 5.49 1.54 -12.03
C VAL A 107 4.66 2.74 -11.58
N LEU A 108 4.78 3.12 -10.32
CA LEU A 108 4.07 4.23 -9.70
C LEU A 108 5.03 5.36 -9.39
N TYR A 109 4.73 6.55 -9.88
CA TYR A 109 5.48 7.77 -9.57
C TYR A 109 4.77 8.51 -8.44
N VAL A 110 5.38 8.46 -7.26
CA VAL A 110 4.78 8.89 -6.00
C VAL A 110 5.27 10.30 -5.66
N ARG A 111 4.33 11.24 -5.52
CA ARG A 111 4.64 12.61 -5.10
C ARG A 111 4.75 12.71 -3.59
N ASP A 112 3.85 12.03 -2.91
CA ASP A 112 3.67 12.08 -1.46
C ASP A 112 3.12 10.74 -0.96
N HIS A 113 3.33 10.45 0.31
CA HIS A 113 2.87 9.21 0.93
C HIS A 113 2.60 9.38 2.43
N GLU A 114 1.70 8.56 2.95
CA GLU A 114 1.42 8.43 4.37
C GLU A 114 1.58 6.94 4.74
N SER A 115 2.17 6.63 5.90
CA SER A 115 2.33 5.26 6.37
C SER A 115 1.54 5.00 7.66
N TYR A 116 1.08 3.76 7.79
CA TYR A 116 0.30 3.26 8.91
C TYR A 116 0.77 1.85 9.25
N GLU A 117 1.10 1.56 10.51
CA GLU A 117 1.43 0.19 10.92
C GLU A 117 0.17 -0.69 11.02
N TYR A 118 0.25 -1.94 10.56
CA TYR A 118 -0.74 -3.00 10.82
C TYR A 118 -0.67 -3.47 12.28
N GLY A 119 -0.84 -2.55 13.22
CA GLY A 119 -1.16 -2.84 14.62
C GLY A 119 -2.56 -2.35 15.01
N PHE A 120 -3.18 -1.49 14.20
CA PHE A 120 -4.40 -0.80 14.57
C PHE A 120 -5.67 -1.63 14.40
N GLY A 121 -5.78 -2.45 13.36
CA GLY A 121 -6.93 -3.36 13.17
C GLY A 121 -7.05 -4.39 14.31
N GLU A 122 -5.91 -4.91 14.77
CA GLU A 122 -5.84 -5.80 15.94
C GLU A 122 -6.04 -5.03 17.26
N GLN A 123 -5.55 -3.78 17.38
CA GLN A 123 -5.87 -2.92 18.54
C GLN A 123 -7.36 -2.54 18.59
N MET A 124 -8.01 -2.31 17.45
CA MET A 124 -9.46 -2.13 17.38
C MET A 124 -10.19 -3.42 17.75
N GLN A 125 -9.74 -4.59 17.30
CA GLN A 125 -10.32 -5.87 17.70
C GLN A 125 -10.15 -6.14 19.22
N ALA A 126 -9.03 -5.72 19.81
CA ALA A 126 -8.81 -5.78 21.25
C ALA A 126 -9.61 -4.73 22.05
N SER A 127 -9.96 -3.60 21.43
CA SER A 127 -10.77 -2.51 22.02
C SER A 127 -12.27 -2.71 21.83
N ILE A 128 -12.67 -3.51 20.84
CA ILE A 128 -14.04 -4.00 20.65
C ILE A 128 -14.25 -5.11 21.68
N ASP A 129 -14.61 -4.69 22.88
CA ASP A 129 -15.06 -5.51 23.99
C ASP A 129 -15.96 -6.65 23.45
N SER A 130 -15.62 -7.89 23.79
CA SER A 130 -16.28 -9.13 23.37
C SER A 130 -17.74 -9.26 23.85
N ARG A 131 -18.37 -8.15 24.22
CA ARG A 131 -19.79 -8.04 24.59
C ARG A 131 -20.74 -8.09 23.39
N TRP A 132 -20.26 -7.86 22.17
CA TRP A 132 -21.11 -7.88 20.97
C TRP A 132 -21.32 -9.28 20.39
N THR A 133 -20.59 -10.31 20.85
CA THR A 133 -20.71 -11.70 20.35
C THR A 133 -21.48 -12.65 21.26
N ARG A 134 -22.11 -12.19 22.34
CA ARG A 134 -23.08 -13.03 23.07
C ARG A 134 -24.46 -12.94 22.43
N HIS A 135 -24.69 -13.77 21.42
CA HIS A 135 -26.04 -14.27 21.16
C HIS A 135 -26.48 -15.04 22.41
N TYR A 136 -27.41 -14.46 23.17
CA TYR A 136 -28.14 -15.22 24.17
C TYR A 136 -29.13 -16.13 23.43
N GLU A 137 -28.97 -17.44 23.59
CA GLU A 137 -30.06 -18.43 23.43
C GLU A 137 -30.95 -18.42 24.68
#